data_AF-A0A915Y391-F1
#
_entry.id   AF-A0A915Y391-F1
#
_cell.length_a   1.000
_cell.length_b   1.000
_cell.length_c   1.000
_cell.angle_alpha   90.00
_cell.angle_beta   90.00
_cell.angle_gamma   90.00
#
_symmetry.space_group_name_H-M   'P 1'
#
loop_
_entity.id
_entity.type
_entity.pdbx_description
1 polymer ?
#
loop_
_entity_poly.entity_id
_entity_poly.type
_entity_poly.pdbx_seq_one_letter_code
_entity_poly.pdbx_strand_id
1 'polypeptide(L)'
;MVRWLSALVLALTLLITGCASTPPSPYEQVQQQSTQRNAPAAVSRQATQGSEFNRFFPPAGNGFERIFVQEKKGFAEAKLKKDGKELAMLAIADTISTPEAAAKFQNTTMQIAGYPAVEVGTTQTAILVANRYQVKVLSRDPSFTASDRKEWIEKFDLAGLDQLAP
;
A
#
# COMPACT_ATOMS: atom_id res chain seq x y z
N MET A 1 26.55 13.12 63.12
CA MET A 1 25.17 12.79 62.68
C MET A 1 24.83 13.29 61.28
N VAL A 2 25.15 14.54 60.89
CA VAL A 2 24.81 15.11 59.57
C VAL A 2 25.35 14.32 58.37
N ARG A 3 26.60 13.82 58.40
CA ARG A 3 27.23 13.08 57.28
C ARG A 3 26.56 11.73 56.95
N TRP A 4 25.97 11.08 57.94
CA TRP A 4 25.30 9.78 57.78
C TRP A 4 23.87 9.95 57.24
N LEU A 5 23.19 11.02 57.65
CA LEU A 5 21.90 11.41 57.07
C LEU A 5 22.04 11.76 55.59
N SER A 6 23.08 12.49 55.21
CA SER A 6 23.31 12.86 53.80
C SER A 6 23.55 11.63 52.91
N ALA A 7 24.30 10.64 53.38
CA ALA A 7 24.55 9.41 52.63
C ALA A 7 23.28 8.55 52.48
N LEU A 8 22.45 8.50 53.53
CA LEU A 8 21.18 7.77 53.50
C LEU A 8 20.16 8.41 52.55
N VAL A 9 20.08 9.74 52.54
CA VAL A 9 19.21 10.50 51.64
C VAL A 9 19.66 10.36 50.18
N LEU A 10 20.98 10.38 49.92
CA LEU A 10 21.53 10.18 48.58
C LEU A 10 21.29 8.74 48.07
N ALA A 11 21.43 7.73 48.94
CA ALA A 11 21.14 6.34 48.62
C ALA A 11 19.64 6.11 48.35
N LEU A 12 18.75 6.79 49.07
CA LEU A 12 17.30 6.74 48.80
C LEU A 12 16.95 7.38 47.44
N THR A 13 17.60 8.48 47.05
CA THR A 13 17.31 9.11 45.74
C THR A 13 17.74 8.26 44.54
N LEU A 14 18.76 7.40 44.69
CA LEU A 14 19.23 6.49 43.65
C LEU A 14 18.28 5.30 43.39
N LEU A 15 17.44 4.93 44.37
CA LEU A 15 16.49 3.82 44.25
C LEU A 15 15.19 4.20 43.50
N ILE A 16 14.90 5.50 43.34
CA ILE A 16 13.63 5.98 42.76
C ILE A 16 13.78 6.24 41.25
N THR A 17 15.00 6.43 40.74
CA THR A 17 15.25 6.75 39.32
C THR A 17 15.39 5.53 38.40
N GLY A 18 15.32 4.31 38.94
CA GLY A 18 15.53 3.06 38.18
C GLY A 18 14.29 2.48 37.50
N CYS A 19 13.09 2.98 37.83
CA CYS A 19 11.82 2.48 37.28
C CYS A 19 11.18 3.50 36.33
N ALA A 20 11.93 3.96 35.32
CA ALA A 20 11.31 4.64 34.19
C ALA A 20 10.83 3.56 33.20
N SER A 21 9.51 3.42 33.04
CA SER A 21 8.95 2.54 32.01
C SER A 21 9.46 3.00 30.64
N THR A 22 10.22 2.15 29.96
CA THR A 22 10.65 2.39 28.59
C THR A 22 9.41 2.64 27.72
N PRO A 23 9.39 3.70 26.90
CA PRO A 23 8.30 3.89 25.97
C PRO A 23 8.23 2.67 25.03
N PRO A 24 7.02 2.20 24.69
CA PRO A 24 6.86 1.03 23.85
C PRO A 24 7.57 1.24 22.51
N SER A 25 8.22 0.19 22.02
CA SER A 25 8.80 0.21 20.69
C SER A 25 7.71 0.41 19.63
N PRO A 26 8.05 0.91 18.42
CA PRO A 26 7.09 1.04 17.33
C PRO A 26 6.34 -0.27 17.03
N TYR A 27 7.02 -1.42 17.16
CA TYR A 27 6.42 -2.74 16.96
C TYR A 27 5.41 -3.09 18.05
N GLU A 28 5.74 -2.85 19.32
CA GLU A 28 4.82 -3.07 20.44
C GLU A 28 3.60 -2.15 20.35
N GLN A 29 3.81 -0.90 19.93
CA GLN A 29 2.72 0.06 19.77
C GLN A 29 1.74 -0.39 18.68
N VAL A 30 2.24 -0.86 17.53
CA VAL A 30 1.40 -1.42 16.45
C VAL A 30 0.73 -2.73 16.88
N GLN A 31 1.43 -3.62 17.60
CA GLN A 31 0.81 -4.86 18.11
C GLN A 31 -0.33 -4.56 19.08
N GLN A 32 -0.16 -3.61 19.99
CA GLN A 32 -1.22 -3.19 20.90
C GLN A 32 -2.41 -2.60 20.13
N GLN A 33 -2.18 -1.72 19.16
CA GLN A 33 -3.25 -1.13 18.35
C GLN A 33 -4.02 -2.17 17.51
N SER A 34 -3.35 -3.24 17.05
CA SER A 34 -3.93 -4.23 16.15
C SER A 34 -4.54 -5.46 16.84
N THR A 35 -4.17 -5.76 18.08
CA THR A 35 -4.61 -6.98 18.80
C THR A 35 -5.63 -6.71 19.91
N GLN A 36 -5.89 -5.44 20.25
CA GLN A 36 -6.87 -5.09 21.27
C GLN A 36 -8.30 -5.47 20.86
N ARG A 37 -9.15 -5.72 21.87
CA ARG A 37 -10.58 -5.97 21.66
C ARG A 37 -11.20 -4.74 20.98
N ASN A 38 -11.88 -4.96 19.86
CA ASN A 38 -12.41 -3.92 18.96
C ASN A 38 -11.35 -3.13 18.15
N ALA A 39 -10.13 -3.65 18.00
CA ALA A 39 -9.18 -3.11 17.05
C ALA A 39 -9.83 -3.00 15.66
N PRO A 40 -9.61 -1.89 14.93
CA PRO A 40 -10.17 -1.71 13.61
C PRO A 40 -9.72 -2.86 12.68
N ALA A 41 -10.63 -3.33 11.84
CA ALA A 41 -10.31 -4.36 10.87
C ALA A 41 -9.17 -3.87 9.96
N ALA A 42 -8.19 -4.75 9.70
CA ALA A 42 -7.07 -4.44 8.81
C ALA A 42 -7.53 -4.04 7.40
N VAL A 43 -8.71 -4.51 6.99
CA VAL A 43 -9.38 -4.07 5.75
C VAL A 43 -10.71 -3.43 6.13
N SER A 44 -10.92 -2.21 5.66
CA SER A 44 -12.15 -1.46 5.86
C SER A 44 -13.36 -2.22 5.34
N ARG A 45 -14.48 -2.14 6.07
CA ARG A 45 -15.75 -2.69 5.59
C ARG A 45 -16.27 -1.95 4.35
N GLN A 46 -15.88 -0.69 4.16
CA GLN A 46 -16.21 0.10 2.99
C GLN A 46 -15.29 -0.14 1.78
N ALA A 47 -14.24 -0.96 1.94
CA ALA A 47 -13.36 -1.31 0.82
C ALA A 47 -14.14 -2.08 -0.26
N THR A 48 -13.89 -1.74 -1.52
CA THR A 48 -14.52 -2.38 -2.68
C THR A 48 -14.17 -3.87 -2.73
N GLN A 49 -15.10 -4.74 -3.13
CA GLN A 49 -14.82 -6.17 -3.27
C GLN A 49 -13.84 -6.41 -4.43
N GLY A 50 -12.80 -7.23 -4.22
CA GLY A 50 -11.73 -7.41 -5.22
C GLY A 50 -12.20 -7.84 -6.60
N SER A 51 -13.17 -8.76 -6.65
CA SER A 51 -13.74 -9.24 -7.93
C SER A 51 -14.46 -8.15 -8.73
N GLU A 52 -14.93 -7.08 -8.09
CA GLU A 52 -15.53 -5.95 -8.80
C GLU A 52 -14.51 -5.19 -9.63
N PHE A 53 -13.21 -5.28 -9.28
CA PHE A 53 -12.15 -4.63 -10.03
C PHE A 53 -11.88 -5.29 -11.38
N ASN A 54 -12.21 -6.57 -11.55
CA ASN A 54 -11.85 -7.35 -12.74
C ASN A 54 -12.33 -6.74 -14.06
N ARG A 55 -13.48 -6.03 -14.01
CA ARG A 55 -14.06 -5.35 -15.17
C ARG A 55 -13.20 -4.18 -15.68
N PHE A 56 -12.38 -3.60 -14.82
CA PHE A 56 -11.52 -2.46 -15.17
C PHE A 56 -10.13 -2.88 -15.63
N PHE A 57 -9.76 -4.16 -15.46
CA PHE A 57 -8.51 -4.67 -16.00
C PHE A 57 -8.58 -4.75 -17.52
N PRO A 58 -7.47 -4.48 -18.23
CA PRO A 58 -7.41 -4.65 -19.67
C PRO A 58 -7.79 -6.09 -20.05
N PRO A 59 -8.56 -6.31 -21.13
CA PRO A 59 -8.96 -7.65 -21.55
C PRO A 59 -7.74 -8.46 -22.02
N ALA A 60 -7.85 -9.79 -21.95
CA ALA A 60 -6.94 -10.66 -22.67
C ALA A 60 -7.15 -10.50 -24.19
N GLY A 61 -6.09 -10.66 -24.99
CA GLY A 61 -6.15 -10.50 -26.45
C GLY A 61 -4.83 -10.03 -27.05
N ASN A 62 -4.74 -9.99 -28.38
CA ASN A 62 -3.54 -9.56 -29.12
C ASN A 62 -2.25 -10.30 -28.71
N GLY A 63 -2.37 -11.59 -28.41
CA GLY A 63 -1.27 -12.44 -27.92
C GLY A 63 -0.94 -12.28 -26.44
N PHE A 64 -1.65 -11.41 -25.72
CA PHE A 64 -1.50 -11.25 -24.27
C PHE A 64 -2.57 -12.04 -23.51
N GLU A 65 -2.13 -12.70 -22.45
CA GLU A 65 -2.98 -13.38 -21.48
C GLU A 65 -3.02 -12.55 -20.20
N ARG A 66 -4.22 -12.44 -19.62
CA ARG A 66 -4.44 -11.89 -18.28
C ARG A 66 -4.96 -12.98 -17.37
N ILE A 67 -4.24 -13.28 -16.30
CA ILE A 67 -4.60 -14.34 -15.34
C ILE A 67 -4.71 -13.74 -13.95
N PHE A 68 -5.90 -13.68 -13.37
CA PHE A 68 -6.09 -13.25 -11.97
C PHE A 68 -5.44 -14.24 -11.02
N VAL A 69 -4.65 -13.73 -10.08
CA VAL A 69 -3.94 -14.54 -9.08
C VAL A 69 -4.33 -14.20 -7.65
N GLN A 70 -4.87 -13.01 -7.42
CA GLN A 70 -5.39 -12.61 -6.13
C GLN A 70 -6.60 -11.70 -6.30
N GLU A 71 -7.68 -12.03 -5.60
CA GLU A 71 -8.88 -11.20 -5.47
C GLU A 71 -9.30 -11.21 -4.01
N LYS A 72 -9.12 -10.08 -3.35
CA LYS A 72 -9.43 -9.89 -1.93
C LYS A 72 -10.16 -8.57 -1.77
N LYS A 73 -10.81 -8.36 -0.62
CA LYS A 73 -11.45 -7.07 -0.37
C LYS A 73 -10.40 -5.95 -0.40
N GLY A 74 -10.65 -4.93 -1.21
CA GLY A 74 -9.74 -3.82 -1.49
C GLY A 74 -8.58 -4.12 -2.43
N PHE A 75 -8.51 -5.30 -3.06
CA PHE A 75 -7.38 -5.64 -3.93
C PHE A 75 -7.70 -6.68 -5.00
N ALA A 76 -7.24 -6.43 -6.22
CA ALA A 76 -7.15 -7.42 -7.28
C ALA A 76 -5.80 -7.36 -7.97
N GLU A 77 -5.27 -8.51 -8.37
CA GLU A 77 -4.00 -8.63 -9.07
C GLU A 77 -4.06 -9.71 -10.13
N ALA A 78 -3.52 -9.40 -11.31
CA ALA A 78 -3.44 -10.29 -12.45
C ALA A 78 -2.04 -10.33 -13.04
N LYS A 79 -1.61 -11.52 -13.47
CA LYS A 79 -0.44 -11.70 -14.32
C LYS A 79 -0.76 -11.25 -15.73
N LEU A 80 0.16 -10.52 -16.33
CA LEU A 80 0.21 -10.27 -17.76
C LEU A 80 1.26 -11.19 -18.38
N LYS A 81 0.85 -12.04 -19.30
CA LYS A 81 1.74 -12.95 -20.03
C LYS A 81 1.64 -12.71 -21.53
N LYS A 82 2.71 -13.04 -22.25
CA LYS A 82 2.75 -13.10 -23.71
C LYS A 82 3.61 -14.28 -24.10
N ASP A 83 3.13 -15.11 -25.02
CA ASP A 83 3.85 -16.30 -25.49
C ASP A 83 4.34 -17.20 -24.33
N GLY A 84 3.48 -17.38 -23.31
CA GLY A 84 3.78 -18.16 -22.10
C GLY A 84 4.69 -17.48 -21.07
N LYS A 85 5.36 -16.36 -21.42
CA LYS A 85 6.28 -15.60 -20.56
C LYS A 85 5.53 -14.56 -19.74
N GLU A 86 5.80 -14.48 -18.44
CA GLU A 86 5.25 -13.45 -17.56
C GLU A 86 6.01 -12.13 -17.76
N LEU A 87 5.30 -11.09 -18.17
CA LEU A 87 5.88 -9.79 -18.48
C LEU A 87 5.72 -8.79 -17.33
N ALA A 88 4.54 -8.79 -16.71
CA ALA A 88 4.20 -7.86 -15.64
C ALA A 88 3.10 -8.40 -14.72
N MET A 89 2.94 -7.73 -13.58
CA MET A 89 1.77 -7.82 -12.72
C MET A 89 0.94 -6.55 -12.86
N LEU A 90 -0.35 -6.71 -13.05
CA LEU A 90 -1.37 -5.68 -13.11
C LEU A 90 -2.12 -5.70 -11.78
N ALA A 91 -2.34 -4.56 -11.14
CA ALA A 91 -3.06 -4.51 -9.87
C ALA A 91 -3.95 -3.28 -9.73
N ILE A 92 -5.08 -3.46 -9.04
CA ILE A 92 -5.93 -2.38 -8.54
C ILE A 92 -6.06 -2.56 -7.03
N ALA A 93 -5.76 -1.50 -6.27
CA ALA A 93 -5.87 -1.48 -4.82
C ALA A 93 -6.74 -0.32 -4.35
N ASP A 94 -7.61 -0.58 -3.39
CA ASP A 94 -8.39 0.43 -2.68
C ASP A 94 -7.58 0.97 -1.50
N THR A 95 -7.18 2.25 -1.58
CA THR A 95 -6.34 2.86 -0.55
C THR A 95 -7.12 3.27 0.69
N ILE A 96 -8.44 3.04 0.77
CA ILE A 96 -9.22 3.36 1.98
C ILE A 96 -8.72 2.63 3.23
N SER A 97 -8.08 1.47 3.05
CA SER A 97 -7.46 0.71 4.15
C SER A 97 -5.94 0.95 4.26
N THR A 98 -5.35 1.70 3.33
CA THR A 98 -3.92 2.05 3.27
C THR A 98 -3.71 3.51 2.84
N PRO A 99 -4.11 4.51 3.65
CA PRO A 99 -4.02 5.93 3.30
C PRO A 99 -2.59 6.39 2.96
N GLU A 100 -1.58 5.76 3.56
CA GLU A 100 -0.16 5.99 3.27
C GLU A 100 0.22 5.62 1.82
N ALA A 101 -0.51 4.69 1.18
CA ALA A 101 -0.33 4.39 -0.23
C ALA A 101 -0.81 5.55 -1.12
N ALA A 102 -1.94 6.18 -0.77
CA ALA A 102 -2.45 7.37 -1.46
C ALA A 102 -1.59 8.61 -1.21
N ALA A 103 -1.01 8.74 -0.01
CA ALA A 103 -0.16 9.88 0.35
C ALA A 103 1.07 10.03 -0.59
N LYS A 104 1.57 8.94 -1.17
CA LYS A 104 2.69 8.95 -2.13
C LYS A 104 2.43 9.80 -3.37
N PHE A 105 1.16 10.03 -3.71
CA PHE A 105 0.75 10.79 -4.89
C PHE A 105 0.56 12.28 -4.63
N GLN A 106 0.59 12.75 -3.38
CA GLN A 106 0.26 14.15 -3.06
C GLN A 106 1.29 15.16 -3.60
N ASN A 107 2.55 14.76 -3.72
CA ASN A 107 3.65 15.64 -4.11
C ASN A 107 4.20 15.36 -5.51
N THR A 108 3.52 14.53 -6.30
CA THR A 108 3.98 14.22 -7.66
C THR A 108 3.49 15.25 -8.67
N THR A 109 4.36 15.66 -9.57
CA THR A 109 3.99 16.42 -10.78
C THR A 109 3.82 15.51 -12.00
N MET A 110 4.16 14.23 -11.88
CA MET A 110 4.02 13.26 -12.96
C MET A 110 2.55 12.86 -13.10
N GLN A 111 2.08 12.76 -14.34
CA GLN A 111 0.74 12.29 -14.64
C GLN A 111 0.74 11.24 -15.76
N ILE A 112 -0.19 10.30 -15.68
CA ILE A 112 -0.49 9.31 -16.72
C ILE A 112 -2.01 9.30 -16.88
N ALA A 113 -2.50 9.43 -18.12
CA ALA A 113 -3.93 9.58 -18.42
C ALA A 113 -4.65 10.69 -17.60
N GLY A 114 -3.94 11.74 -17.20
CA GLY A 114 -4.49 12.84 -16.38
C GLY A 114 -4.54 12.57 -14.87
N TYR A 115 -4.12 11.39 -14.41
CA TYR A 115 -4.09 11.03 -13.00
C TYR A 115 -2.68 11.21 -12.41
N PRO A 116 -2.55 11.60 -11.12
CA PRO A 116 -1.27 11.64 -10.42
C PRO A 116 -0.56 10.29 -10.51
N ALA A 117 0.71 10.30 -10.90
CA ALA A 117 1.51 9.10 -11.13
C ALA A 117 2.78 9.10 -10.28
N VAL A 118 3.23 7.91 -9.91
CA VAL A 118 4.53 7.70 -9.24
C VAL A 118 5.24 6.49 -9.82
N GLU A 119 6.56 6.54 -9.81
CA GLU A 119 7.39 5.36 -10.01
C GLU A 119 8.00 4.92 -8.69
N VAL A 120 8.01 3.60 -8.43
CA VAL A 120 8.56 3.04 -7.20
C VAL A 120 9.70 2.10 -7.57
N GLY A 121 10.94 2.55 -7.29
CA GLY A 121 12.13 1.88 -7.79
C GLY A 121 12.17 1.91 -9.32
N THR A 122 12.72 0.86 -9.94
CA THR A 122 12.87 0.77 -11.40
C THR A 122 11.80 -0.07 -12.09
N THR A 123 10.97 -0.77 -11.32
CA THR A 123 10.07 -1.81 -11.84
C THR A 123 8.59 -1.49 -11.70
N GLN A 124 8.20 -0.42 -11.00
CA GLN A 124 6.79 -0.11 -10.72
C GLN A 124 6.42 1.27 -11.21
N THR A 125 5.26 1.35 -11.85
CA THR A 125 4.57 2.60 -12.12
C THR A 125 3.15 2.45 -11.58
N ALA A 126 2.65 3.48 -10.90
CA ALA A 126 1.31 3.50 -10.35
C ALA A 126 0.66 4.87 -10.58
N ILE A 127 -0.67 4.88 -10.64
CA ILE A 127 -1.50 6.09 -10.63
C ILE A 127 -2.54 6.02 -9.51
N LEU A 128 -3.06 7.17 -9.12
CA LEU A 128 -4.18 7.30 -8.19
C LEU A 128 -5.42 7.86 -8.92
N VAL A 129 -6.46 7.05 -9.00
CA VAL A 129 -7.76 7.38 -9.62
C VAL A 129 -8.78 7.70 -8.53
N ALA A 130 -9.64 8.70 -8.75
CA ALA A 130 -10.65 9.17 -7.80
C ALA A 130 -10.14 9.42 -6.36
N ASN A 131 -8.86 9.79 -6.18
CA ASN A 131 -8.21 9.92 -4.87
C ASN A 131 -8.32 8.68 -3.96
N ARG A 132 -8.58 7.49 -4.54
CA ARG A 132 -8.89 6.27 -3.78
C ARG A 132 -8.32 4.99 -4.38
N TYR A 133 -8.34 4.83 -5.69
CA TYR A 133 -7.94 3.57 -6.32
C TYR A 133 -6.55 3.70 -6.91
N GLN A 134 -5.61 2.92 -6.38
CA GLN A 134 -4.29 2.79 -6.95
C GLN A 134 -4.33 1.76 -8.08
N VAL A 135 -4.04 2.18 -9.31
CA VAL A 135 -3.77 1.28 -10.44
C VAL A 135 -2.27 1.17 -10.60
N LYS A 136 -1.74 -0.05 -10.68
CA LYS A 136 -0.31 -0.31 -10.70
C LYS A 136 0.07 -1.37 -11.72
N VAL A 137 1.20 -1.14 -12.38
CA VAL A 137 1.88 -2.14 -13.20
C VAL A 137 3.29 -2.34 -12.66
N LEU A 138 3.66 -3.60 -12.46
CA LEU A 138 4.96 -4.03 -11.93
C LEU A 138 5.64 -4.95 -12.95
N SER A 139 6.79 -4.53 -13.49
CA SER A 139 7.59 -5.32 -14.41
C SER A 139 8.05 -6.63 -13.73
N ARG A 140 7.89 -7.74 -14.44
CA ARG A 140 8.43 -9.07 -14.09
C ARG A 140 9.55 -9.48 -15.03
N ASP A 141 9.56 -8.90 -16.23
CA ASP A 141 10.63 -9.04 -17.19
C ASP A 141 11.43 -7.75 -17.35
N PRO A 142 12.78 -7.78 -17.42
CA PRO A 142 13.59 -6.58 -17.64
C PRO A 142 13.33 -5.85 -18.96
N SER A 143 12.82 -6.55 -19.99
CA SER A 143 12.41 -5.92 -21.25
C SER A 143 11.08 -5.16 -21.13
N PHE A 144 10.34 -5.32 -20.03
CA PHE A 144 9.11 -4.58 -19.76
C PHE A 144 9.44 -3.26 -19.06
N THR A 145 9.54 -2.20 -19.86
CA THR A 145 10.09 -0.89 -19.48
C THR A 145 9.06 0.02 -18.81
N ALA A 146 9.50 1.22 -18.38
CA ALA A 146 8.60 2.27 -17.89
C ALA A 146 7.56 2.69 -18.92
N SER A 147 7.93 2.72 -20.22
CA SER A 147 7.00 3.05 -21.30
C SER A 147 5.90 1.99 -21.40
N ASP A 148 6.27 0.70 -21.37
CA ASP A 148 5.31 -0.40 -21.40
C ASP A 148 4.35 -0.34 -20.20
N ARG A 149 4.88 -0.05 -19.00
CA ARG A 149 4.04 0.12 -17.80
C ARG A 149 3.04 1.25 -17.97
N LYS A 150 3.47 2.40 -18.49
CA LYS A 150 2.58 3.53 -18.77
C LYS A 150 1.49 3.13 -19.76
N GLU A 151 1.85 2.54 -20.90
CA GLU A 151 0.89 2.09 -21.91
C GLU A 151 -0.12 1.08 -21.33
N TRP A 152 0.33 0.18 -20.47
CA TRP A 152 -0.55 -0.79 -19.82
C TRP A 152 -1.46 -0.18 -18.77
N ILE A 153 -1.00 0.84 -18.03
CA ILE A 153 -1.87 1.62 -17.13
C ILE A 153 -3.00 2.28 -17.93
N GLU A 154 -2.69 2.85 -19.10
CA GLU A 154 -3.68 3.52 -19.95
C GLU A 154 -4.73 2.57 -20.55
N LYS A 155 -4.44 1.25 -20.57
CA LYS A 155 -5.40 0.22 -21.04
C LYS A 155 -6.41 -0.23 -19.99
N PHE A 156 -6.24 0.15 -18.73
CA PHE A 156 -7.29 -0.06 -17.73
C PHE A 156 -8.49 0.86 -18.05
N ASP A 157 -9.68 0.43 -17.67
CA ASP A 157 -10.85 1.31 -17.70
C ASP A 157 -10.80 2.29 -16.52
N LEU A 158 -10.00 3.34 -16.68
CA LEU A 158 -9.76 4.35 -15.65
C LEU A 158 -11.02 5.21 -15.42
N ALA A 159 -11.80 5.46 -16.46
CA ALA A 159 -13.04 6.23 -16.35
C ALA A 159 -14.12 5.46 -15.58
N GLY A 160 -14.28 4.16 -15.86
CA GLY A 160 -15.16 3.30 -15.09
C GLY A 160 -14.71 3.16 -13.62
N LEU A 161 -13.40 3.11 -13.38
CA LEU A 161 -12.86 3.08 -12.03
C LEU A 161 -13.08 4.40 -11.28
N ASP A 162 -13.00 5.54 -11.97
CA ASP A 162 -13.30 6.86 -11.40
C ASP A 162 -14.77 6.96 -10.96
N GLN A 163 -15.68 6.41 -11.77
CA GLN A 163 -17.13 6.35 -11.46
C GLN A 163 -17.50 5.34 -10.37
N LEU A 164 -16.64 4.39 -10.06
CA LEU A 164 -16.87 3.41 -8.98
C LEU A 164 -16.73 4.05 -7.59
N ALA A 165 -15.98 5.14 -7.49
CA ALA A 165 -15.78 5.82 -6.23
C ALA A 165 -17.12 6.39 -5.70
N PRO A 166 -17.51 6.08 -4.45
CA PRO A 166 -18.71 6.62 -3.83
C PRO A 166 -18.56 8.08 -3.40
#